data_AF-A0A7Y5XY71-F1
#
_entry.id   AF-A0A7Y5XY71-F1
#
_cell.length_a   1.000
_cell.length_b   1.000
_cell.length_c   1.000
_cell.angle_alpha   90.00
_cell.angle_beta   90.00
_cell.angle_gamma   90.00
#
_symmetry.space_group_name_H-M   'P 1'
#
loop_
_entity.id
_entity.type
_entity.pdbx_description
1 polymer ?
#
loop_
_entity_poly.entity_id
_entity_poly.type
_entity_poly.pdbx_seq_one_letter_code
_entity_poly.pdbx_strand_id
1 'polypeptide(L)' 'MIDQTVWLAARATSYTVVCEECAAEHGYAGARVEGRLELERDHTATCCTRGHPISVLRALGEAAGVRFG' A
#
# COMPACT_ATOMS: atom_id res chain seq x y z
N MET A 1 -7.76 12.66 6.03
CA MET A 1 -7.51 11.23 6.23
C MET A 1 -7.92 10.52 4.96
N ILE A 2 -6.95 10.33 4.08
CA ILE A 2 -7.05 9.52 2.88
C ILE A 2 -7.04 8.06 3.30
N ASP A 3 -8.03 7.31 2.84
CA ASP A 3 -8.05 5.85 2.96
C ASP A 3 -7.19 5.26 1.85
N GLN A 4 -5.92 5.01 2.17
CA GLN A 4 -4.98 4.42 1.22
C GLN A 4 -5.03 2.90 1.29
N THR A 5 -5.38 2.25 0.18
CA THR A 5 -5.40 0.80 0.05
C THR A 5 -4.47 0.32 -1.06
N VAL A 6 -3.53 -0.55 -0.71
CA VAL A 6 -2.51 -1.11 -1.61
C VAL A 6 -2.85 -2.55 -1.95
N TRP A 7 -3.01 -2.83 -3.24
CA TRP A 7 -3.30 -4.16 -3.72
C TRP A 7 -2.01 -4.87 -4.15
N LEU A 8 -1.66 -5.92 -3.42
CA LEU A 8 -0.53 -6.78 -3.74
C LEU A 8 -0.95 -7.91 -4.67
N ALA A 9 -0.07 -8.26 -5.61
CA ALA A 9 -0.28 -9.44 -6.43
C ALA A 9 -0.41 -10.70 -5.56
N ALA A 10 -1.17 -11.68 -6.03
CA ALA A 10 -1.51 -12.90 -5.28
C ALA A 10 -0.29 -13.63 -4.66
N ARG A 11 0.91 -13.51 -5.26
CA ARG A 11 2.15 -14.13 -4.78
C ARG A 11 3.21 -13.13 -4.30
N ALA A 12 2.92 -11.84 -4.34
CA ALA A 12 3.82 -10.83 -3.78
C ALA A 12 3.85 -10.98 -2.26
N THR A 13 5.05 -10.98 -1.71
CA THR A 13 5.28 -11.03 -0.26
C THR A 13 5.90 -9.77 0.29
N SER A 14 6.50 -8.94 -0.57
CA SER A 14 7.14 -7.69 -0.20
C SER A 14 6.50 -6.56 -0.98
N TYR A 15 6.42 -5.39 -0.37
CA TYR A 15 5.84 -4.20 -0.99
C TYR A 15 6.59 -2.95 -0.58
N THR A 16 6.58 -1.98 -1.49
CA THR A 16 7.06 -0.63 -1.25
C THR A 16 6.03 0.33 -1.82
N VAL A 17 5.51 1.20 -0.97
CA VAL A 17 4.48 2.15 -1.35
C VAL A 17 4.82 3.54 -0.82
N VAL A 18 4.36 4.58 -1.50
CA VAL A 18 4.41 5.96 -1.00
C VAL A 18 3.09 6.26 -0.31
N CYS A 19 3.15 6.86 0.87
CA CYS A 19 1.96 7.33 1.57
C CYS A 19 1.27 8.44 0.75
N GLU A 20 0.01 8.26 0.37
CA GLU A 20 -0.78 9.22 -0.41
C GLU A 20 -1.04 10.50 0.37
N GLU A 21 -1.27 10.45 1.68
CA GLU A 21 -1.38 11.68 2.49
C GLU A 21 -0.08 12.47 2.44
N CYS A 22 1.06 11.81 2.67
CA CYS A 22 2.35 12.49 2.58
C CYS A 22 2.64 13.00 1.16
N ALA A 23 2.21 12.28 0.12
CA ALA A 23 2.37 12.71 -1.26
C ALA A 23 1.44 13.89 -1.61
N ALA A 24 0.25 13.96 -1.03
CA ALA A 24 -0.66 15.10 -1.18
C ALA A 24 -0.11 16.35 -0.48
N GLU A 25 0.53 16.18 0.69
CA GLU A 25 1.11 17.30 1.46
C GLU A 25 2.48 17.77 0.92
N HIS A 26 3.34 16.84 0.51
CA HIS A 26 4.75 17.11 0.19
C HIS A 26 5.16 16.71 -1.24
N GLY A 27 4.23 16.22 -2.07
CA GLY A 27 4.52 15.79 -3.43
C GLY A 27 5.49 14.61 -3.49
N TYR A 28 6.54 14.74 -4.30
CA TYR A 28 7.58 13.73 -4.50
C TYR A 28 8.40 13.38 -3.24
N ALA A 29 8.24 14.14 -2.14
CA ALA A 29 8.85 13.88 -0.84
C ALA A 29 7.92 13.09 0.11
N GLY A 30 6.89 12.42 -0.42
CA GLY A 30 6.02 11.55 0.35
C GLY A 30 6.78 10.44 1.09
N ALA A 31 6.36 10.11 2.31
CA ALA A 31 6.98 9.05 3.10
C ALA A 31 6.82 7.69 2.41
N ARG A 32 7.93 6.96 2.28
CA ARG A 32 7.96 5.60 1.73
C ARG A 32 7.78 4.60 2.85
N VAL A 33 6.93 3.61 2.61
CA VAL A 33 6.67 2.50 3.51
C VAL A 33 7.01 1.21 2.80
N GLU A 34 7.97 0.50 3.35
CA GLU A 34 8.31 -0.85 2.94
C GLU A 34 7.79 -1.83 3.98
N GLY A 35 7.29 -2.97 3.51
CA GLY A 35 6.74 -3.97 4.38
C GLY A 35 6.65 -5.33 3.71
N ARG A 36 6.30 -6.31 4.52
CA ARG A 36 6.11 -7.69 4.10
C ARG A 36 4.69 -8.13 4.41
N LEU A 37 4.04 -8.78 3.46
CA LEU A 37 2.79 -9.51 3.63
C LEU A 37 3.06 -10.99 3.41
N GLU A 38 3.03 -11.77 4.48
CA GLU A 38 3.20 -13.22 4.41
C GLU A 38 2.12 -13.87 3.54
N LEU A 39 2.44 -14.99 2.88
CA LEU A 39 1.49 -15.67 1.99
C LEU A 39 0.24 -16.16 2.73
N GLU A 40 0.38 -16.47 4.01
CA GLU A 40 -0.69 -16.90 4.92
C GLU A 40 -1.66 -15.77 5.28
N ARG A 41 -1.27 -14.52 5.00
CA ARG A 41 -2.08 -13.32 5.22
C ARG A 41 -2.54 -12.74 3.89
N ASP A 42 -3.85 -12.50 3.83
CA ASP A 42 -4.53 -11.76 2.77
C ASP A 42 -4.59 -10.25 3.04
N HIS A 43 -4.37 -9.83 4.28
CA HIS A 43 -4.46 -8.44 4.69
C HIS A 43 -3.42 -8.09 5.77
N THR A 44 -2.87 -6.89 5.67
CA THR A 44 -2.15 -6.23 6.76
C THR A 44 -2.40 -4.72 6.76
N ALA A 45 -2.38 -4.12 7.94
CA ALA A 45 -2.43 -2.67 8.11
C ALA A 45 -1.06 -2.18 8.59
N THR A 46 -0.57 -1.11 7.99
CA THR A 46 0.69 -0.47 8.37
C THR A 46 0.51 1.03 8.46
N CYS A 47 1.46 1.71 9.11
CA CYS A 47 1.46 3.16 9.21
C CYS A 47 2.74 3.71 8.59
N CYS A 48 2.67 4.86 7.96
CA CYS A 48 3.87 5.57 7.53
C CYS A 48 4.64 6.13 8.74
N THR A 49 5.87 6.60 8.53
CA THR A 49 6.70 7.22 9.58
C THR A 49 6.08 8.46 10.23
N ARG A 50 5.04 9.04 9.61
CA ARG A 50 4.26 10.15 10.16
C ARG A 50 2.97 9.72 10.87
N GLY A 51 2.62 8.44 10.83
CA GLY A 51 1.43 7.90 11.50
C GLY A 51 0.17 7.81 10.64
N HIS A 52 0.26 8.00 9.32
CA HIS A 52 -0.89 7.83 8.43
C HIS A 52 -1.16 6.33 8.18
N PRO A 53 -2.42 5.87 8.32
CA PRO A 53 -2.78 4.48 8.11
C PRO A 53 -2.76 4.10 6.62
N ILE A 54 -2.25 2.91 6.33
CA ILE A 54 -2.18 2.33 4.99
C ILE A 54 -2.64 0.88 5.09
N SER A 55 -3.70 0.56 4.37
CA SER A 55 -4.23 -0.80 4.25
C SER A 55 -3.54 -1.51 3.10
N VAL A 56 -3.11 -2.75 3.32
CA VAL A 56 -2.47 -3.57 2.30
C VAL A 56 -3.22 -4.88 2.17
N LEU A 57 -3.77 -5.12 0.99
CA LEU A 57 -4.62 -6.25 0.67
C LEU A 57 -3.99 -7.09 -0.43
N ARG A 58 -4.12 -8.41 -0.34
CA ARG A 58 -3.74 -9.34 -1.40
C ARG A 58 -4.87 -9.42 -2.42
N ALA A 59 -4.55 -9.23 -3.69
CA ALA A 59 -5.48 -9.45 -4.79
C ALA A 59 -5.72 -10.97 -4.92
N LEU A 60 -6.84 -11.45 -4.38
CA LEU A 60 -7.25 -12.86 -4.37
C LEU A 60 -8.02 -13.31 -5.63
N GLY A 61 -8.17 -12.45 -6.63
CA GLY A 61 -8.90 -12.73 -7.87
C GLY A 61 -9.47 -11.42 -8.43
N GLU A 62 -9.25 -11.21 -9.73
CA GLU A 62 -9.38 -9.93 -10.47
C GLU A 62 -8.87 -8.72 -9.67
N ALA A 63 -7.54 -8.55 -9.69
CA ALA A 63 -6.92 -7.28 -9.41
C ALA A 63 -7.65 -6.21 -10.25
N ALA A 64 -8.50 -5.41 -9.61
CA ALA A 64 -9.01 -4.19 -10.20
C ALA A 64 -7.79 -3.39 -10.63
N GLY A 65 -7.51 -3.45 -11.93
CA GLY A 65 -6.22 -3.09 -12.49
C GLY A 65 -5.83 -1.70 -12.05
N VAL A 66 -4.56 -1.56 -11.67
CA VAL A 66 -3.92 -0.26 -11.78
C VAL A 66 -3.95 0.11 -13.26
N ARG A 67 -4.95 0.91 -13.64
CA ARG A 67 -5.07 1.46 -15.00
C ARG A 67 -4.03 2.56 -15.11
N PHE A 68 -2.85 2.22 -15.59
CA PHE A 68 -1.97 3.22 -16.20
C PHE A 68 -2.38 3.35 -17.67
N GLY A 69 -2.97 4.51 -18.01
CA GLY A 69 -3.03 5.06 -19.37
C GLY A 69 -3.79 4.25 -20.41
#